data_AF-A0A1S7SI73-F1
#
_entry.id   AF-A0A1S7SI73-F1
#
_cell.length_a   1.000
_cell.length_b   1.000
_cell.length_c   1.000
_cell.angle_alpha   90.00
_cell.angle_beta   90.00
_cell.angle_gamma   90.00
#
_symmetry.space_group_name_H-M   'P 1'
#
loop_
_entity.id
_entity.type
_entity.pdbx_description
1 polymer ?
#
loop_
_entity_poly.entity_id
_entity_poly.type
_entity_poly.pdbx_seq_one_letter_code
_entity_poly.pdbx_strand_id
1 'polypeptide(L)' 'MARELGYTTCWIERRQGQQGFGGTPAPKVVAKPDFHFSSLKQLADAVDAELVAGVKTATAA' A
#
# COMPACT_ATOMS: atom_id res chain seq x y z
N MET A 1 10.66 1.79 13.52
CA MET A 1 9.83 1.96 12.29
C MET A 1 8.37 1.64 12.60
N ALA A 2 7.38 2.20 11.89
CA ALA A 2 5.94 2.04 12.19
C ALA A 2 5.47 0.59 12.46
N ARG A 3 6.09 -0.40 11.80
CA ARG A 3 5.86 -1.83 12.07
C ARG A 3 6.23 -2.29 13.48
N GLU A 4 7.31 -1.78 14.04
CA GLU A 4 7.75 -2.09 15.43
C GLU A 4 6.74 -1.57 16.46
N LEU A 5 5.90 -0.61 16.05
CA LEU A 5 4.82 -0.06 16.86
C LEU A 5 3.48 -0.78 16.61
N GLY A 6 3.46 -1.85 15.81
CA GLY A 6 2.26 -2.62 15.49
C GLY A 6 1.36 -2.01 14.42
N TYR A 7 1.82 -0.98 13.70
CA TYR A 7 1.04 -0.39 12.61
C TYR A 7 1.19 -1.17 11.32
N THR A 8 0.05 -1.43 10.67
CA THR A 8 -0.01 -1.82 9.27
C THR A 8 0.36 -0.64 8.39
N THR A 9 1.27 -0.85 7.45
CA THR A 9 1.85 0.23 6.64
C THR A 9 1.48 0.08 5.18
N CYS A 10 1.03 1.17 4.55
CA CYS A 10 0.77 1.24 3.12
C CYS A 10 1.64 2.31 2.48
N TRP A 11 2.42 1.94 1.47
CA TRP A 11 3.20 2.87 0.69
C TRP A 11 2.56 3.10 -0.68
N ILE A 12 2.31 4.36 -1.01
CA ILE A 12 1.91 4.79 -2.34
C ILE A 12 3.14 5.35 -3.07
N GLU A 13 3.83 4.49 -3.84
CA GLU A 13 5.03 4.84 -4.61
C GLU A 13 4.64 5.59 -5.89
N ARG A 14 4.30 6.87 -5.76
CA ARG A 14 3.95 7.74 -6.89
C ARG A 14 5.05 7.92 -7.94
N ARG A 15 6.31 7.60 -7.59
CA ARG A 15 7.48 7.70 -8.49
C ARG A 15 7.97 6.32 -8.95
N GLN A 16 7.10 5.30 -8.92
CA GLN A 16 7.45 3.96 -9.36
C GLN A 16 8.14 3.99 -10.73
N GLY A 17 9.29 3.32 -10.84
CA GLY A 17 10.08 3.26 -12.08
C GLY A 17 10.93 4.51 -12.37
N GLN A 18 10.92 5.53 -11.52
CA GLN A 18 11.81 6.69 -11.62
C GLN A 18 12.97 6.56 -10.63
N GLN A 19 14.17 6.99 -11.05
CA GLN A 19 15.34 6.94 -10.18
C GLN A 19 15.24 7.97 -9.03
N GLY A 20 15.69 7.54 -7.85
CA GLY A 20 15.80 8.38 -6.65
C GLY A 20 14.49 8.55 -5.89
N PHE A 21 14.59 9.13 -4.68
CA PHE A 21 13.46 9.37 -3.77
C PHE A 21 12.86 10.78 -3.96
N GLY A 22 13.06 11.37 -5.14
CA GLY A 22 12.66 12.75 -5.43
C GLY A 22 13.50 13.77 -4.66
N GLY A 23 12.84 14.62 -3.87
CA GLY A 23 13.50 15.65 -3.04
C GLY A 23 14.08 15.12 -1.72
N THR A 24 13.92 13.83 -1.43
CA THR A 24 14.43 13.20 -0.21
C THR A 24 15.71 12.43 -0.52
N PRO A 25 16.75 12.50 0.33
CA PRO A 25 17.93 11.64 0.20
C PRO A 25 17.56 10.16 0.25
N ALA A 26 18.38 9.33 -0.40
CA ALA A 26 18.18 7.88 -0.34
C ALA A 26 18.32 7.38 1.11
N PRO A 27 17.32 6.66 1.66
CA PRO A 27 17.39 6.12 3.00
C PRO A 27 18.41 4.98 3.05
N LYS A 28 19.07 4.81 4.20
CA LYS A 28 20.01 3.70 4.44
C LYS A 28 19.33 2.32 4.37
N VAL A 29 18.05 2.26 4.73
CA VAL A 29 17.22 1.06 4.68
C VAL A 29 15.88 1.45 4.07
N VAL A 30 15.50 0.77 2.99
CA VAL A 30 14.18 0.94 2.39
C VAL A 30 13.16 0.19 3.24
N ALA A 31 12.14 0.88 3.73
CA ALA A 31 11.05 0.26 4.47
C ALA A 31 10.32 -0.72 3.54
N LYS A 32 10.12 -1.97 3.96
CA LYS A 32 9.22 -2.90 3.29
C LYS A 32 7.80 -2.69 3.83
N PRO A 33 6.86 -2.04 3.14
CA PRO A 33 5.49 -1.84 3.62
C PRO A 33 4.67 -3.13 3.54
N ASP A 34 3.50 -3.18 4.20
CA ASP A 34 2.58 -4.32 4.11
C ASP A 34 1.85 -4.29 2.78
N PHE A 35 1.43 -3.10 2.41
CA PHE A 35 0.79 -2.81 1.15
C PHE A 35 1.63 -1.84 0.33
N HIS A 36 1.74 -2.11 -0.96
CA HIS A 36 2.50 -1.30 -1.89
C HIS A 36 1.68 -1.08 -3.16
N PHE A 37 1.36 0.18 -3.45
CA PHE A 37 0.61 0.58 -4.64
C PHE A 37 1.34 1.72 -5.34
N SER A 38 1.18 1.84 -6.65
CA SER A 38 1.79 2.93 -7.42
C SER A 38 0.93 4.21 -7.42
N SER A 39 -0.34 4.10 -7.05
CA SER A 39 -1.29 5.21 -7.01
C SER A 39 -2.37 5.02 -5.95
N LEU A 40 -2.98 6.13 -5.51
CA LEU A 40 -4.16 6.10 -4.64
C LEU A 40 -5.36 5.42 -5.32
N LYS A 41 -5.47 5.54 -6.65
CA LYS A 41 -6.51 4.85 -7.41
C LYS A 41 -6.39 3.33 -7.26
N GLN A 42 -5.18 2.77 -7.39
CA GLN A 42 -4.96 1.34 -7.19
C GLN A 42 -5.34 0.87 -5.79
N LEU A 43 -5.04 1.66 -4.75
CA LEU A 43 -5.47 1.35 -3.40
C LEU A 43 -7.00 1.34 -3.29
N ALA A 44 -7.69 2.36 -3.83
CA ALA A 44 -9.14 2.43 -3.81
C ALA A 44 -9.78 1.25 -4.56
N ASP A 45 -9.30 0.95 -5.77
CA ASP A 45 -9.79 -0.17 -6.57
C ASP A 45 -9.61 -1.52 -5.85
N ALA A 46 -8.51 -1.70 -5.10
CA ALA A 46 -8.27 -2.90 -4.30
C ALA A 46 -9.22 -3.01 -3.11
N VAL A 47 -9.49 -1.90 -2.40
CA VAL A 47 -10.45 -1.85 -1.30
C VAL A 47 -11.86 -2.15 -1.79
N ASP A 48 -12.27 -1.56 -2.92
CA ASP A 48 -13.58 -1.82 -3.52
C ASP A 48 -13.72 -3.29 -3.92
N ALA A 49 -12.68 -3.88 -4.51
CA ALA A 49 -12.67 -5.30 -4.87
C ALA A 49 -12.81 -6.22 -3.64
N GLU A 50 -12.06 -5.93 -2.57
CA GLU A 50 -12.15 -6.66 -1.29
C GLU A 50 -13.54 -6.53 -0.65
N LEU A 51 -14.12 -5.33 -0.63
CA LEU A 51 -15.47 -5.11 -0.11
C LEU A 51 -16.51 -5.90 -0.91
N VAL A 52 -16.41 -5.88 -2.23
CA VAL A 52 -17.29 -6.68 -3.11
C VAL A 52 -17.10 -8.18 -2.87
N ALA A 53 -15.85 -8.65 -2.67
CA ALA A 53 -15.57 -10.04 -2.34
C ALA A 53 -16.12 -10.44 -0.97
N GLY A 54 -15.98 -9.58 0.04
CA GLY A 54 -16.49 -9.77 1.40
C GLY A 54 -18.03 -9.81 1.47
N VAL A 55 -18.71 -9.02 0.63
CA VAL A 55 -20.18 -9.10 0.50
C VAL A 55 -20.61 -10.43 -0.11
N LYS A 56 -19.87 -10.94 -1.11
CA LYS A 56 -20.16 -12.25 -1.72
C LYS A 56 -20.00 -13.41 -0.75
N THR A 57 -19.00 -13.38 0.13
CA THR A 57 -18.81 -14.41 1.16
C THR A 57 -19.84 -14.33 2.28
N ALA A 58 -20.28 -13.11 2.67
CA ALA A 58 -21.31 -12.94 3.69
C ALA A 58 -22.73 -13.36 3.24
N THR A 59 -23.05 -13.21 1.96
CA THR A 59 -24.39 -13.55 1.42
C THR A 59 -24.53 -15.05 1.08
N ALA A 60 -23.42 -15.79 1.13
CA ALA A 60 -23.36 -17.22 0.82
C ALA A 60 -23.40 -18.12 2.09
N ALA A 61 -23.60 -17.53 3.27
CA ALA A 61 -23.66 -18.22 4.57
C ALA A 61 -25.08 -18.26 5.15
#